data_AF-A0A1I8GGI5-F1
#
_entry.id   AF-A0A1I8GGI5-F1
#
_cell.length_a   1.000
_cell.length_b   1.000
_cell.length_c   1.000
_cell.angle_alpha   90.00
_cell.angle_beta   90.00
_cell.angle_gamma   90.00
#
_symmetry.space_group_name_H-M   'P 1'
#
loop_
_entity.id
_entity.type
_entity.pdbx_description
1 polymer ?
#
loop_
_entity_poly.entity_id
_entity_poly.type
_entity_poly.pdbx_seq_one_letter_code
_entity_poly.pdbx_strand_id
1 'polypeptide(L)'
;NTALHYAAKEDSTGRCVRLLLEYSAPISENNNSETAVDFAILVSNREALEIFFSEQYWSWTIAYRRENGRTHMDKLIEHSPEFATKVLDYGISTTVRDPMDKNFAVIYNYSLIDPGPDDPASQPHRYLALMTMARFKQLDLLKHPLSSAVMQEKWCVTELEVPFP
;
A
#
# COMPACT_ATOMS: atom_id res chain seq x y z
N ASN A 1 -18.08 14.94 3.43
CA ASN A 1 -16.94 14.80 4.36
C ASN A 1 -17.46 14.58 5.76
N THR A 2 -17.01 13.52 6.43
CA THR A 2 -17.32 13.24 7.84
C THR A 2 -16.30 13.93 8.76
N ALA A 3 -16.52 13.91 10.08
CA ALA A 3 -15.55 14.42 11.06
C ALA A 3 -14.16 13.78 10.89
N LEU A 4 -14.11 12.49 10.52
CA LEU A 4 -12.85 11.77 10.30
C LEU A 4 -12.07 12.31 9.09
N HIS A 5 -12.76 12.78 8.04
CA HIS A 5 -12.10 13.40 6.88
C HIS A 5 -11.41 14.71 7.26
N TYR A 6 -12.08 15.56 8.04
CA TYR A 6 -11.50 16.82 8.51
C TYR A 6 -10.37 16.59 9.50
N ALA A 7 -10.52 15.63 10.41
CA ALA A 7 -9.45 15.24 11.32
C ALA A 7 -8.22 14.75 10.54
N ALA A 8 -8.38 13.83 9.60
CA ALA A 8 -7.27 13.30 8.79
C ALA A 8 -6.53 14.40 8.00
N LYS A 9 -7.25 15.42 7.54
CA LYS A 9 -6.69 16.53 6.76
C LYS A 9 -5.98 17.59 7.61
N GLU A 10 -6.58 18.00 8.72
CA GLU A 10 -6.16 19.22 9.45
C GLU A 10 -5.49 18.92 10.79
N ASP A 11 -5.74 17.74 11.41
CA ASP A 11 -5.15 17.40 12.70
C ASP A 11 -3.73 16.87 12.55
N SER A 12 -2.75 17.75 12.77
CA SER A 12 -1.32 17.40 12.75
C SER A 12 -0.87 16.48 13.89
N THR A 13 -1.69 16.28 14.93
CA THR A 13 -1.34 15.45 16.08
C THR A 13 -1.89 14.02 16.00
N GLY A 14 -2.82 13.77 15.08
CA GLY A 14 -3.55 12.51 14.95
C GLY A 14 -4.46 12.16 16.14
N ARG A 15 -4.56 13.01 17.16
CA ARG A 15 -5.40 12.76 18.35
C ARG A 15 -6.88 12.67 18.01
N CYS A 16 -7.37 13.56 17.15
CA CYS A 16 -8.76 13.56 16.70
C CYS A 16 -9.05 12.30 15.89
N VAL A 17 -8.10 11.86 15.04
CA VAL A 17 -8.23 10.63 14.26
C VAL A 17 -8.31 9.41 15.19
N ARG A 18 -7.40 9.28 16.16
CA ARG A 18 -7.44 8.17 17.15
C ARG A 18 -8.75 8.15 17.91
N LEU A 19 -9.15 9.29 18.45
CA LEU A 19 -10.36 9.39 19.27
C LEU A 19 -11.59 8.98 18.45
N LEU A 20 -11.74 9.49 17.22
CA LEU A 20 -12.87 9.14 16.37
C LEU A 20 -12.90 7.63 16.06
N LEU A 21 -11.75 7.04 15.74
CA LEU A 21 -11.65 5.60 15.46
C LEU A 21 -11.90 4.74 16.71
N GLU A 22 -11.48 5.18 17.89
CA GLU A 22 -11.75 4.53 19.18
C GLU A 22 -13.26 4.47 19.47
N TYR A 23 -14.00 5.51 19.10
CA TYR A 23 -15.47 5.52 19.14
C TYR A 23 -16.14 4.86 17.92
N SER A 24 -15.41 4.01 17.18
CA SER A 24 -15.90 3.26 16.02
C SER A 24 -16.44 4.14 14.89
N ALA A 25 -15.85 5.32 14.67
CA ALA A 25 -16.19 6.14 13.52
C ALA A 25 -15.92 5.36 12.22
N PRO A 26 -16.89 5.29 11.29
CA PRO A 26 -16.72 4.54 10.06
C PRO A 26 -15.70 5.24 9.15
N ILE A 27 -14.75 4.46 8.63
CA ILE A 27 -13.88 4.89 7.53
C ILE A 27 -14.68 4.66 6.24
N SER A 28 -15.42 5.68 5.81
CA SER A 28 -16.26 5.63 4.61
C SER A 28 -15.82 6.66 3.58
N GLU A 29 -16.28 6.47 2.35
CA GLU A 29 -16.15 7.46 1.29
C GLU A 29 -17.05 8.68 1.52
N ASN A 30 -16.65 9.82 0.98
CA ASN A 30 -17.48 11.01 0.78
C ASN A 30 -18.19 10.97 -0.59
N ASN A 31 -18.94 12.02 -0.92
CA ASN A 31 -19.63 12.15 -2.22
C ASN A 31 -18.68 12.22 -3.43
N ASN A 32 -17.38 12.38 -3.22
CA ASN A 32 -16.35 12.39 -4.26
C ASN A 32 -15.60 11.04 -4.36
N SER A 33 -16.08 10.01 -3.66
CA SER A 33 -15.41 8.72 -3.50
C SER A 33 -13.99 8.83 -2.94
N GLU A 34 -13.80 9.73 -1.97
CA GLU A 34 -12.57 9.89 -1.21
C GLU A 34 -12.79 9.49 0.24
N THR A 35 -11.86 8.72 0.81
CA THR A 35 -11.88 8.32 2.22
C THR A 35 -11.11 9.30 3.09
N ALA A 36 -11.25 9.19 4.41
CA ALA A 36 -10.39 9.92 5.34
C ALA A 36 -8.88 9.60 5.16
N VAL A 37 -8.55 8.36 4.76
CA VAL A 37 -7.16 7.96 4.46
C VAL A 37 -6.64 8.73 3.26
N ASP A 38 -7.46 8.89 2.22
CA ASP A 38 -7.10 9.66 1.03
C ASP A 38 -6.72 11.11 1.37
N PHE A 39 -7.48 11.75 2.25
CA PHE A 39 -7.16 13.10 2.73
C PHE A 39 -5.83 13.12 3.50
N ALA A 40 -5.58 12.15 4.38
CA ALA A 40 -4.30 12.04 5.10
C ALA A 40 -3.11 11.89 4.14
N ILE A 41 -3.27 11.12 3.07
CA ILE A 41 -2.24 10.97 2.02
C ILE A 41 -2.01 12.29 1.30
N LEU A 42 -3.07 12.98 0.87
CA LEU A 42 -2.96 14.23 0.12
C LEU A 42 -2.19 15.32 0.87
N VAL A 43 -2.39 15.43 2.19
CA VAL A 43 -1.67 16.39 3.03
C VAL A 43 -0.38 15.82 3.63
N SER A 44 -0.03 14.56 3.34
CA SER A 44 1.10 13.84 3.94
C SER A 44 1.09 13.90 5.47
N ASN A 45 -0.09 13.77 6.08
CA ASN A 45 -0.26 13.79 7.53
C ASN A 45 0.23 12.47 8.14
N ARG A 46 1.50 12.46 8.54
CA ARG A 46 2.17 11.27 9.07
C ARG A 46 1.43 10.65 10.25
N GLU A 47 0.99 11.42 11.22
CA GLU A 47 0.32 10.88 12.41
C GLU A 47 -0.98 10.16 12.05
N ALA A 48 -1.80 10.76 11.17
CA ALA A 48 -3.02 10.12 10.67
C ALA A 48 -2.71 8.84 9.89
N LEU A 49 -1.69 8.88 9.01
CA LEU A 49 -1.28 7.72 8.22
C LEU A 49 -0.79 6.55 9.10
N GLU A 50 0.02 6.82 10.13
CA GLU A 50 0.48 5.78 11.07
C GLU A 50 -0.69 5.11 11.81
N ILE A 51 -1.77 5.86 12.08
CA ILE A 51 -2.98 5.30 12.68
C ILE A 51 -3.73 4.42 11.67
N PHE A 52 -3.97 4.92 10.46
CA PHE A 52 -4.71 4.18 9.43
C PHE A 52 -3.98 2.93 8.92
N PHE A 53 -2.65 2.92 8.95
CA PHE A 53 -1.81 1.78 8.59
C PHE A 53 -1.33 0.97 9.81
N SER A 54 -1.94 1.17 10.98
CA SER A 54 -1.70 0.30 12.13
C SER A 54 -2.35 -1.07 11.95
N GLU A 55 -1.88 -2.09 12.69
CA GLU A 55 -2.38 -3.47 12.60
C GLU A 55 -3.91 -3.58 12.70
N GLN A 56 -4.54 -2.72 13.51
CA GLN A 56 -5.99 -2.71 13.72
C GLN A 56 -6.78 -2.37 12.45
N TYR A 57 -6.28 -1.43 11.64
CA TYR A 57 -6.98 -0.93 10.45
C TYR A 57 -6.34 -1.42 9.14
N TRP A 58 -5.15 -2.03 9.22
CA TRP A 58 -4.37 -2.52 8.10
C TRP A 58 -5.21 -3.31 7.12
N SER A 59 -5.92 -4.35 7.59
CA SER A 59 -6.73 -5.23 6.74
C SER A 59 -7.76 -4.45 5.92
N TRP A 60 -8.44 -3.48 6.52
CA TRP A 60 -9.40 -2.64 5.81
C TRP A 60 -8.70 -1.67 4.84
N THR A 61 -7.64 -1.00 5.30
CA THR A 61 -6.90 0.02 4.54
C THR A 61 -6.27 -0.57 3.28
N ILE A 62 -5.67 -1.76 3.37
CA ILE A 62 -5.05 -2.44 2.23
C ILE A 62 -6.07 -3.11 1.31
N ALA A 63 -7.27 -3.46 1.81
CA ALA A 63 -8.32 -4.10 1.02
C ALA A 63 -9.19 -3.07 0.27
N TYR A 64 -9.24 -1.83 0.75
CA TYR A 64 -10.05 -0.79 0.12
C TYR A 64 -9.63 -0.52 -1.33
N ARG A 65 -10.62 -0.49 -2.22
CA ARG A 65 -10.48 -0.20 -3.65
C ARG A 65 -11.62 0.71 -4.06
N ARG A 66 -11.32 1.73 -4.86
CA ARG A 66 -12.34 2.56 -5.53
C ARG A 66 -12.97 1.79 -6.69
N GLU A 67 -14.09 2.28 -7.20
CA GLU A 67 -14.76 1.71 -8.40
C GLU A 67 -13.83 1.60 -9.63
N ASN A 68 -12.84 2.50 -9.75
CA ASN A 68 -11.86 2.47 -10.84
C ASN A 68 -10.64 1.56 -10.59
N GLY A 69 -10.66 0.77 -9.51
CA GLY A 69 -9.58 -0.13 -9.12
C GLY A 69 -8.38 0.53 -8.43
N ARG A 70 -8.39 1.87 -8.28
CA ARG A 70 -7.28 2.57 -7.59
C ARG A 70 -7.31 2.28 -6.09
N THR A 71 -6.11 2.11 -5.54
CA THR A 71 -5.90 1.74 -4.13
C THR A 71 -5.34 2.93 -3.35
N HIS A 72 -5.31 2.83 -2.01
CA HIS A 72 -4.57 3.80 -1.19
C HIS A 72 -3.06 3.80 -1.53
N MET A 73 -2.50 2.65 -1.95
CA MET A 73 -1.10 2.55 -2.38
C MET A 73 -0.82 3.37 -3.64
N ASP A 74 -1.74 3.44 -4.61
CA ASP A 74 -1.58 4.32 -5.77
C ASP A 74 -1.42 5.79 -5.37
N LYS A 75 -2.30 6.24 -4.46
CA LYS A 75 -2.28 7.62 -3.97
C LYS A 75 -1.03 7.90 -3.15
N LEU A 76 -0.56 6.93 -2.36
CA LEU A 76 0.71 7.04 -1.64
C LEU A 76 1.89 7.20 -2.59
N ILE A 77 1.96 6.41 -3.66
CA ILE A 77 3.04 6.52 -4.67
C ILE A 77 2.99 7.89 -5.39
N GLU A 78 1.80 8.43 -5.61
CA GLU A 78 1.56 9.72 -6.28
C GLU A 78 1.92 10.93 -5.39
N HIS A 79 1.52 10.92 -4.12
CA HIS A 79 1.61 12.10 -3.24
C HIS A 79 2.62 11.98 -2.09
N SER A 80 2.89 10.77 -1.60
CA SER A 80 3.71 10.53 -0.40
C SER A 80 4.62 9.31 -0.57
N PRO A 81 5.61 9.37 -1.49
CA PRO A 81 6.47 8.23 -1.79
C PRO A 81 7.28 7.75 -0.58
N GLU A 82 7.68 8.65 0.32
CA GLU A 82 8.39 8.31 1.56
C GLU A 82 7.56 7.37 2.44
N PHE A 83 6.27 7.67 2.60
CA PHE A 83 5.37 6.81 3.38
C PHE A 83 5.00 5.54 2.61
N ALA A 84 4.91 5.61 1.27
CA ALA A 84 4.73 4.43 0.43
C ALA A 84 5.85 3.40 0.66
N THR A 85 7.11 3.83 0.76
CA THR A 85 8.24 2.95 1.09
C THR A 85 8.04 2.29 2.44
N LYS A 86 7.65 3.06 3.47
CA LYS A 86 7.37 2.50 4.79
C LYS A 86 6.23 1.48 4.78
N VAL A 87 5.19 1.71 3.97
CA VAL A 87 4.09 0.75 3.82
C VAL A 87 4.55 -0.52 3.11
N LEU A 88 5.44 -0.42 2.13
CA LEU A 88 6.08 -1.57 1.51
C LEU A 88 6.98 -2.33 2.50
N ASP A 89 7.68 -1.64 3.40
CA ASP A 89 8.47 -2.29 4.45
C ASP A 89 7.60 -3.17 5.36
N TYR A 90 6.36 -2.76 5.68
CA TYR A 90 5.42 -3.62 6.42
C TYR A 90 5.02 -4.89 5.65
N GLY A 91 5.13 -4.86 4.32
CA GLY A 91 4.97 -6.05 3.48
C GLY A 91 6.14 -7.04 3.54
N ILE A 92 7.24 -6.68 4.20
CA ILE A 92 8.41 -7.54 4.40
C ILE A 92 8.38 -8.05 5.85
N SER A 93 8.28 -9.36 6.02
CA SER A 93 8.35 -10.00 7.35
C SER A 93 9.48 -11.02 7.37
N THR A 94 10.21 -11.13 8.48
CA THR A 94 11.23 -12.17 8.66
C THR A 94 10.74 -13.23 9.65
N THR A 95 10.96 -14.51 9.34
CA THR A 95 10.55 -15.63 10.22
C THR A 95 11.39 -15.71 11.49
N VAL A 96 12.68 -15.40 11.38
CA VAL A 96 13.65 -15.44 12.47
C VAL A 96 14.45 -14.13 12.44
N ARG A 97 14.81 -13.62 13.62
CA ARG A 97 15.60 -12.38 13.73
C ARG A 97 17.10 -12.60 13.47
N ASP A 98 17.59 -13.84 13.63
CA ASP A 98 18.98 -14.21 13.40
C ASP A 98 19.21 -14.56 11.92
N PRO A 99 20.00 -13.77 11.17
CA PRO A 99 20.30 -14.03 9.77
C PRO A 99 21.16 -15.27 9.53
N MET A 100 21.77 -15.84 10.57
CA MET A 100 22.62 -17.05 10.47
C MET A 100 21.88 -18.33 10.86
N ASP A 101 20.61 -18.23 11.23
CA ASP A 101 19.77 -19.40 11.42
C ASP A 101 19.44 -20.03 10.06
N LYS A 102 19.52 -21.36 9.97
CA LYS A 102 19.13 -22.13 8.77
C LYS A 102 17.66 -21.94 8.41
N ASN A 103 16.84 -21.49 9.36
CA ASN A 103 15.41 -21.23 9.18
C ASN A 103 15.09 -19.74 8.90
N PHE A 104 16.12 -18.90 8.69
CA PHE A 104 15.93 -17.52 8.29
C PHE A 104 15.28 -17.45 6.90
N ALA A 105 14.03 -16.98 6.86
CA ALA A 105 13.30 -16.73 5.63
C ALA A 105 12.73 -15.32 5.67
N VAL A 106 12.90 -14.61 4.54
CA VAL A 106 12.24 -13.32 4.29
C VAL A 106 10.95 -13.61 3.52
N ILE A 107 9.82 -13.30 4.14
CA ILE A 107 8.49 -13.44 3.55
C ILE A 107 8.10 -12.09 2.96
N TYR A 108 7.86 -12.10 1.65
CA TYR A 108 7.41 -10.93 0.90
C TYR A 108 5.91 -11.02 0.64
N ASN A 109 5.14 -10.06 1.17
CA ASN A 109 3.72 -9.93 0.87
C ASN A 109 3.51 -9.04 -0.34
N TYR A 110 3.36 -9.67 -1.51
CA TYR A 110 3.16 -8.96 -2.77
C TYR A 110 1.76 -8.40 -2.95
N SER A 111 0.80 -8.65 -2.04
CA SER A 111 -0.59 -8.16 -2.15
C SER A 111 -0.68 -6.62 -2.23
N LEU A 112 0.34 -5.92 -1.75
CA LEU A 112 0.47 -4.46 -1.84
C LEU A 112 0.92 -3.98 -3.23
N ILE A 113 1.55 -4.82 -4.03
CA ILE A 113 2.14 -4.49 -5.33
C ILE A 113 1.35 -5.12 -6.49
N ASP A 114 0.95 -6.39 -6.33
CA ASP A 114 0.22 -7.20 -7.31
C ASP A 114 -0.59 -8.27 -6.54
N PRO A 115 -1.91 -8.06 -6.31
CA PRO A 115 -2.75 -9.01 -5.58
C PRO A 115 -2.97 -10.35 -6.32
N GLY A 116 -2.47 -10.48 -7.56
CA GLY A 116 -2.51 -11.72 -8.33
C GLY A 116 -3.72 -11.80 -9.28
N PRO A 117 -3.64 -12.67 -10.31
CA PRO A 117 -4.63 -12.72 -11.40
C PRO A 117 -5.98 -13.30 -10.99
N ASP A 118 -6.02 -14.17 -9.98
CA ASP A 118 -7.23 -14.82 -9.47
C ASP A 118 -7.99 -13.96 -8.45
N ASP A 119 -7.40 -12.84 -8.03
CA ASP A 119 -8.08 -11.88 -7.17
C ASP A 119 -9.18 -11.18 -8.00
N PRO A 120 -10.44 -11.13 -7.55
CA PRO A 120 -11.49 -10.34 -8.19
C PRO A 120 -11.07 -8.87 -8.43
N ALA A 121 -10.10 -8.36 -7.66
CA ALA A 121 -9.47 -7.05 -7.80
C ALA A 121 -8.53 -6.89 -9.02
N SER A 122 -8.25 -7.95 -9.77
CA SER A 122 -7.46 -7.90 -11.01
C SER A 122 -8.31 -7.68 -12.27
N GLN A 123 -9.64 -7.59 -12.16
CA GLN A 123 -10.55 -7.31 -13.27
C GLN A 123 -11.24 -5.94 -13.07
N PRO A 124 -11.32 -5.08 -14.10
CA PRO A 124 -10.90 -5.27 -15.50
C PRO A 124 -9.44 -4.86 -15.79
N HIS A 125 -8.75 -4.18 -14.86
CA HIS A 125 -7.35 -3.78 -15.00
C HIS A 125 -6.56 -4.30 -13.81
N ARG A 126 -5.59 -5.17 -14.07
CA ARG A 126 -4.68 -5.71 -13.05
C ARG A 126 -4.02 -4.55 -12.30
N TYR A 127 -4.26 -4.46 -11.00
CA TYR A 127 -3.56 -3.50 -10.17
C TYR A 127 -2.06 -3.81 -10.21
N LEU A 128 -1.27 -2.86 -10.72
CA LEU A 128 0.16 -3.00 -10.80
C LEU A 128 0.81 -1.75 -10.22
N ALA A 129 1.15 -1.79 -8.93
CA ALA A 129 1.82 -0.69 -8.26
C ALA A 129 3.12 -0.30 -8.98
N LEU A 130 3.81 -1.28 -9.59
CA LEU A 130 5.01 -1.06 -10.41
C LEU A 130 4.76 -0.12 -11.60
N MET A 131 3.59 -0.22 -12.26
CA MET A 131 3.24 0.66 -13.36
C MET A 131 3.01 2.09 -12.87
N THR A 132 2.34 2.23 -11.72
CA THR A 132 2.16 3.54 -11.06
C THR A 132 3.50 4.14 -10.66
N MET A 133 4.41 3.37 -10.05
CA MET A 133 5.77 3.82 -9.69
C MET A 133 6.57 4.27 -10.91
N ALA A 134 6.52 3.50 -12.00
CA ALA A 134 7.19 3.86 -13.26
C ALA A 134 6.62 5.14 -13.88
N ARG A 135 5.28 5.29 -13.89
CA ARG A 135 4.60 6.49 -14.39
C ARG A 135 4.98 7.74 -13.60
N PHE A 136 5.07 7.64 -12.27
CA PHE A 136 5.47 8.75 -11.39
C PHE A 136 6.99 8.88 -11.21
N LYS A 137 7.79 8.11 -11.96
CA LYS A 137 9.27 8.11 -11.92
C LYS A 137 9.85 7.94 -10.51
N GLN A 138 9.17 7.17 -9.67
CA GLN A 138 9.60 6.90 -8.30
C GLN A 138 10.69 5.82 -8.30
N LEU A 139 11.92 6.21 -8.66
CA LEU A 139 13.05 5.28 -8.80
C LEU A 139 13.41 4.58 -7.48
N ASP A 140 13.23 5.25 -6.34
CA ASP A 140 13.56 4.66 -5.03
C ASP A 140 12.54 3.58 -4.64
N LEU A 141 11.25 3.78 -4.96
CA LEU A 141 10.21 2.76 -4.81
C LEU A 141 10.41 1.59 -5.78
N LEU A 142 10.93 1.84 -7.00
CA LEU A 142 11.26 0.79 -7.96
C LEU A 142 12.47 -0.04 -7.52
N LYS A 143 13.46 0.57 -6.86
CA LYS A 143 14.62 -0.11 -6.28
C LYS A 143 14.32 -0.83 -4.97
N HIS A 144 13.13 -0.64 -4.41
CA HIS A 144 12.72 -1.31 -3.19
C HIS A 144 12.86 -2.84 -3.32
N PRO A 145 13.28 -3.58 -2.27
CA PRO A 145 13.49 -5.02 -2.34
C PRO A 145 12.27 -5.78 -2.87
N LEU A 146 11.06 -5.40 -2.43
CA LEU A 146 9.81 -6.00 -2.94
C LEU A 146 9.61 -5.76 -4.45
N SER A 147 9.83 -4.53 -4.91
CA SER A 147 9.67 -4.17 -6.33
C SER A 147 10.68 -4.91 -7.19
N SER A 148 11.93 -5.00 -6.73
CA SER A 148 13.00 -5.73 -7.40
C SER A 148 12.74 -7.23 -7.43
N ALA A 149 12.26 -7.82 -6.33
CA ALA A 149 11.91 -9.23 -6.27
C ALA A 149 10.78 -9.58 -7.24
N VAL A 150 9.69 -8.79 -7.29
CA VAL A 150 8.60 -9.01 -8.26
C VAL A 150 9.09 -8.88 -9.71
N MET A 151 9.95 -7.90 -9.98
CA MET A 151 10.52 -7.74 -11.33
C MET A 151 11.41 -8.93 -11.72
N GLN A 152 12.26 -9.40 -10.81
CA GLN A 152 13.11 -10.57 -11.04
C GLN A 152 12.30 -11.85 -11.24
N GLU A 153 11.31 -12.10 -10.40
CA GLU A 153 10.40 -13.26 -10.52
C GLU A 153 9.68 -13.24 -11.88
N LYS A 154 9.11 -12.10 -12.28
CA LYS A 154 8.46 -11.97 -13.59
C LYS A 154 9.44 -12.15 -14.75
N TRP A 155 10.65 -11.61 -14.62
CA TRP A 155 11.69 -11.73 -15.64
C TRP A 155 12.14 -13.18 -15.82
N CYS A 156 12.39 -13.91 -14.74
CA CYS A 156 12.78 -15.32 -14.77
C CYS A 156 11.68 -16.20 -15.37
N VAL A 157 10.41 -15.93 -15.07
CA VAL A 157 9.28 -16.66 -15.70
C VAL A 157 9.24 -16.39 -17.21
N THR A 158 9.44 -15.14 -17.64
CA THR A 158 9.45 -14.83 -19.08
C THR A 158 10.63 -15.44 -19.83
N GLU A 159 11.81 -15.61 -19.20
CA GLU A 159 12.96 -16.29 -19.83
C GLU A 159 12.76 -17.81 -19.98
N LEU A 160 11.93 -18.43 -19.14
CA LEU A 160 11.59 -19.86 -19.24
C LEU A 160 10.52 -20.16 -20.31
N GLU A 161 9.77 -19.15 -20.75
CA GLU A 161 8.74 -19.29 -21.80
C GLU A 161 9.25 -18.99 -23.22
N VAL A 162 10.49 -18.51 -23.38
CA VAL A 162 11.10 -18.35 -24.72
C VAL A 162 12.01 -19.55 -25.00
N PRO A 163 11.57 -20.56 -25.76
CA PRO A 163 12.52 -21.51 -26.34
C PRO A 163 13.39 -20.71 -27.31
N PHE A 164 14.68 -20.64 -27.02
CA PHE A 164 15.67 -20.07 -27.92
C PHE A 164 15.55 -20.73 -29.31
N PRO A 165 15.55 -19.95 -30.41
CA PRO A 165 15.59 -20.49 -31.77
C PRO A 165 16.94 -21.12 -32.11
#